data_AF-A0A7C7XPB5-F1
#
_entry.id   AF-A0A7C7XPB5-F1
#
_cell.length_a   1.000
_cell.length_b   1.000
_cell.length_c   1.000
_cell.angle_alpha   90.00
_cell.angle_beta   90.00
_cell.angle_gamma   90.00
#
_symmetry.space_group_name_H-M   'P 1'
#
loop_
_entity.id
_entity.type
_entity.pdbx_description
1 polymer ?
#
loop_
_entity_poly.entity_id
_entity_poly.type
_entity_poly.pdbx_seq_one_letter_code
_entity_poly.pdbx_strand_id
1 'polypeptide(L)'
;MINPKLFSELSARLSGLVPMAEELRAELRAKIEQQLKTSFKELGLLSREEFEVKSKSLGRAEARIIELEKLIGDLETRVHGFEKQK
;
A
#
# COMPACT_ATOMS: atom_id res chain seq x y z
N MET A 1 -6.08 -5.84 2.93
CA MET A 1 -5.35 -6.20 4.15
C MET A 1 -4.65 -7.51 3.87
N ILE A 2 -3.35 -7.64 4.11
CA ILE A 2 -2.78 -8.99 4.18
C ILE A 2 -3.43 -9.64 5.39
N ASN A 3 -4.26 -10.65 5.16
CA ASN A 3 -5.11 -11.20 6.18
C ASN A 3 -4.23 -11.97 7.19
N PRO A 4 -4.23 -11.61 8.49
CA PRO A 4 -3.47 -12.35 9.50
C PRO A 4 -3.81 -13.85 9.55
N LYS A 5 -5.01 -14.23 9.06
CA LYS A 5 -5.40 -15.63 8.86
C LYS A 5 -4.57 -16.37 7.80
N LEU A 6 -4.08 -15.68 6.76
CA LEU A 6 -3.23 -16.29 5.75
C LEU A 6 -1.89 -16.75 6.35
N PHE A 7 -1.29 -15.92 7.22
CA PHE A 7 -0.03 -16.29 7.88
C PHE A 7 -0.22 -17.48 8.84
N SER A 8 -1.32 -17.49 9.60
CA SER A 8 -1.60 -18.57 10.55
C SER A 8 -2.02 -19.87 9.87
N GLU A 9 -2.67 -19.81 8.70
CA GLU A 9 -2.99 -20.97 7.86
C GLU A 9 -1.74 -21.51 7.15
N LEU A 10 -0.88 -20.63 6.62
CA LEU A 10 0.37 -21.05 5.98
C LEU A 10 1.31 -21.67 7.01
N SER A 11 1.43 -21.08 8.20
CA SER A 11 2.22 -21.66 9.29
C SER A 11 1.67 -23.01 9.73
N ALA A 12 0.35 -23.15 9.85
CA ALA A 12 -0.29 -24.43 10.19
C ALA A 12 0.01 -25.52 9.15
N ARG A 13 -0.09 -25.20 7.86
CA ARG A 13 0.21 -26.14 6.77
C ARG A 13 1.67 -26.54 6.77
N LEU A 14 2.59 -25.57 6.90
CA LEU A 14 4.03 -25.83 6.88
C LEU A 14 4.48 -26.66 8.08
N SER A 15 4.03 -26.33 9.29
CA SER A 15 4.30 -27.14 10.49
C SER A 15 3.65 -28.52 10.41
N GLY A 16 2.49 -28.64 9.76
CA GLY A 16 1.78 -29.89 9.56
C GLY A 16 2.54 -30.92 8.71
N LEU A 17 3.41 -30.46 7.81
CA LEU A 17 4.23 -31.31 6.92
C LEU A 17 5.46 -31.90 7.61
N VAL A 18 5.84 -31.40 8.78
CA VAL A 18 7.04 -31.87 9.50
C VAL A 18 6.63 -32.92 10.55
N PRO A 19 7.14 -34.16 10.47
CA PRO A 19 6.84 -35.20 11.46
C PRO A 19 7.62 -34.94 12.75
N MET A 20 7.06 -34.13 13.66
CA MET A 20 7.61 -33.85 15.00
C MET A 20 6.55 -34.05 16.08
N ALA A 21 6.99 -34.19 17.34
CA ALA A 21 6.12 -34.22 18.51
C ALA A 21 5.26 -32.96 18.61
N GLU A 22 4.03 -33.08 19.09
CA GLU A 22 3.05 -31.97 19.12
C GLU A 22 3.54 -30.75 19.92
N GLU A 23 4.28 -30.98 21.01
CA GLU A 23 4.87 -29.90 21.81
C GLU A 23 5.87 -29.06 21.00
N LEU A 24 6.64 -29.69 20.11
CA LEU A 24 7.58 -29.01 19.21
C LEU A 24 6.89 -28.38 18.00
N ARG A 25 5.72 -28.88 17.59
CA ARG A 25 4.94 -28.32 16.48
C ARG A 25 4.41 -26.92 16.79
N ALA A 26 3.97 -26.68 18.03
CA ALA A 26 3.48 -25.38 18.45
C ALA A 26 4.57 -24.29 18.34
N GLU A 27 5.78 -24.60 18.83
CA GLU A 27 6.93 -23.70 18.73
C GLU A 27 7.38 -23.48 17.28
N LEU A 28 7.42 -24.55 16.48
CA LEU A 28 7.76 -24.48 15.07
C LEU A 28 6.75 -23.60 14.31
N ARG A 29 5.46 -23.74 14.61
CA ARG A 29 4.39 -22.91 14.00
C ARG A 29 4.56 -21.44 14.32
N ALA A 30 4.84 -21.12 15.58
CA ALA A 30 5.09 -19.75 16.01
C ALA A 30 6.30 -19.14 15.31
N LYS A 31 7.41 -19.89 15.20
CA LYS A 31 8.62 -19.47 14.47
C LYS A 31 8.35 -19.25 12.98
N ILE A 32 7.62 -20.16 12.32
CA ILE A 32 7.26 -20.04 10.91
C ILE A 32 6.36 -18.81 10.68
N GLU A 33 5.36 -18.60 11.53
CA GLU A 33 4.48 -17.42 11.42
C GLU A 33 5.26 -16.11 11.59
N GLN A 34 6.17 -16.05 12.57
CA GLN A 34 7.03 -14.89 12.78
C GLN A 34 7.94 -14.64 11.56
N GLN A 35 8.57 -15.69 11.04
CA GLN A 35 9.45 -15.56 9.88
C GLN A 35 8.69 -15.10 8.62
N LEU A 36 7.49 -15.65 8.39
CA LEU A 36 6.62 -15.22 7.29
C LEU A 36 6.23 -13.74 7.43
N LYS A 37 5.88 -13.28 8.63
CA LYS A 37 5.57 -11.85 8.86
C LYS A 37 6.78 -10.96 8.56
N THR A 38 7.98 -11.36 8.99
CA THR A 38 9.21 -10.59 8.74
C THR A 38 9.58 -10.56 7.25
N SER A 39 9.62 -11.71 6.59
CA SER A 39 9.98 -11.79 5.17
C SER A 39 8.97 -11.07 4.27
N PHE A 40 7.67 -11.14 4.56
CA PHE A 40 6.66 -10.40 3.78
C PHE A 40 6.75 -8.88 4.01
N LYS A 41 7.16 -8.43 5.19
CA LYS A 41 7.45 -7.02 5.47
C LYS A 41 8.70 -6.55 4.71
N GLU A 42 9.75 -7.38 4.65
CA GLU A 42 10.99 -7.11 3.90
C GLU A 42 10.77 -7.07 2.38
N LEU A 43 9.86 -7.88 1.85
CA LEU A 43 9.49 -7.88 0.43
C LEU A 43 8.70 -6.63 -0.01
N GLY A 44 8.52 -5.64 0.88
CA GLY A 44 7.89 -4.38 0.53
C GLY A 44 6.44 -4.54 0.10
N LEU A 45 5.78 -5.63 0.52
CA LEU A 45 4.34 -5.79 0.39
C LEU A 45 3.70 -4.77 1.33
N LEU A 46 3.60 -3.52 0.83
CA LEU A 46 2.82 -2.46 1.43
C LEU A 46 1.51 -3.09 1.87
N SER A 47 1.16 -2.92 3.14
CA SER A 47 -0.18 -3.29 3.56
C SER A 47 -1.16 -2.61 2.59
N ARG A 48 -2.24 -3.30 2.22
CA ARG A 48 -3.22 -2.71 1.30
C ARG A 48 -3.67 -1.34 1.81
N GLU A 49 -3.72 -1.12 3.13
CA GLU A 49 -3.96 0.20 3.72
C GLU A 49 -2.91 1.26 3.33
N GLU A 50 -1.63 0.97 3.43
CA GLU A 50 -0.57 1.93 3.07
C GLU A 50 -0.61 2.30 1.58
N PHE A 51 -0.88 1.31 0.71
CA PHE A 51 -1.07 1.56 -0.72
C PHE A 51 -2.27 2.48 -0.97
N GLU A 52 -3.42 2.20 -0.34
CA GLU A 52 -4.64 3.01 -0.49
C GLU A 52 -4.45 4.44 0.01
N VAL A 53 -3.71 4.66 1.11
CA VAL A 53 -3.38 6.00 1.63
C VAL A 53 -2.53 6.79 0.62
N LYS A 54 -1.54 6.15 0.01
CA LYS A 54 -0.68 6.79 -1.00
C LYS A 54 -1.45 7.07 -2.28
N SER A 55 -2.24 6.12 -2.76
CA SER A 55 -3.14 6.27 -3.91
C SER A 55 -4.10 7.44 -3.72
N LYS A 56 -4.78 7.52 -2.56
CA LYS A 56 -5.66 8.64 -2.23
C LYS A 56 -4.91 9.99 -2.19
N SER A 57 -3.66 9.99 -1.76
CA SER A 57 -2.84 11.22 -1.72
C SER A 57 -2.41 11.67 -3.11
N LEU A 58 -2.08 10.71 -3.99
CA LEU A 58 -1.81 10.98 -5.40
C LEU A 58 -3.04 11.55 -6.10
N GLY A 59 -4.22 10.96 -5.90
CA GLY A 59 -5.45 11.50 -6.50
C GLY A 59 -5.80 12.93 -6.04
N ARG A 60 -5.45 13.30 -4.79
CA ARG A 60 -5.58 14.71 -4.33
C ARG A 60 -4.59 15.63 -5.03
N ALA A 61 -3.36 15.17 -5.27
CA ALA A 61 -2.37 15.94 -5.99
C ALA A 61 -2.78 16.15 -7.47
N GLU A 62 -3.27 15.10 -8.13
CA GLU A 62 -3.80 15.18 -9.50
C GLU A 62 -4.95 16.18 -9.60
N ALA A 63 -5.92 16.12 -8.68
CA ALA A 63 -7.03 17.08 -8.64
C ALA A 63 -6.54 18.53 -8.47
N ARG A 64 -5.51 18.75 -7.64
CA ARG A 64 -4.94 20.08 -7.41
C ARG A 64 -4.19 20.60 -8.64
N ILE A 65 -3.50 19.72 -9.37
CA ILE A 65 -2.82 20.09 -10.62
C ILE A 65 -3.84 20.58 -11.65
N ILE A 66 -4.93 19.83 -11.86
CA ILE A 66 -6.00 20.21 -12.80
C ILE A 66 -6.61 21.58 -12.45
N GLU A 67 -6.83 21.86 -11.16
CA GLU A 67 -7.34 23.15 -10.70
C GLU A 67 -6.37 24.29 -11.02
N LEU A 68 -5.07 24.08 -10.78
CA LEU A 68 -4.03 25.07 -11.06
C LEU A 68 -3.88 25.32 -12.56
N GLU A 69 -3.89 24.28 -13.38
CA GLU A 69 -3.86 24.39 -14.84
C GLU A 69 -5.02 25.25 -15.36
N LYS A 70 -6.24 25.05 -14.82
CA LYS A 70 -7.39 25.86 -15.17
C LYS A 70 -7.22 27.33 -14.77
N LEU A 71 -6.76 27.57 -13.53
CA LEU A 71 -6.52 28.93 -13.04
C LEU A 71 -5.49 29.68 -13.89
N ILE A 72 -4.42 28.98 -14.29
CA ILE A 72 -3.40 29.55 -15.17
C ILE A 72 -4.01 29.89 -16.53
N GLY A 73 -4.77 28.99 -17.16
CA GLY A 73 -5.42 29.26 -18.45
C GLY A 73 -6.41 30.44 -18.41
N ASP A 74 -7.19 30.55 -17.32
CA ASP A 74 -8.10 31.68 -17.12
C ASP A 74 -7.33 33.01 -16.98
N LEU A 75 -6.20 33.00 -16.25
CA LEU A 75 -5.34 34.16 -16.09
C LEU A 75 -4.66 34.56 -17.40
N GLU A 76 -4.11 33.60 -18.15
CA GLU A 76 -3.53 33.83 -19.47
C GLU A 76 -4.55 34.46 -20.42
N THR A 77 -5.78 33.95 -20.44
CA THR A 77 -6.85 34.52 -21.27
C THR A 77 -7.15 35.97 -20.90
N ARG A 78 -7.22 36.28 -19.60
CA ARG A 78 -7.44 37.65 -19.12
C ARG A 78 -6.30 38.58 -19.50
N VAL A 79 -5.05 38.17 -19.31
CA VAL A 79 -3.87 38.96 -19.67
C VAL A 79 -3.85 39.28 -21.15
N HIS A 80 -4.02 38.28 -22.02
CA HIS A 80 -4.09 38.50 -23.47
C HIS A 80 -5.28 39.40 -23.86
N GLY A 81 -6.41 39.30 -23.17
CA GLY A 81 -7.56 40.19 -23.36
C GLY A 81 -7.24 41.66 -23.03
N PHE A 82 -6.49 41.91 -21.96
CA PHE A 82 -6.03 43.26 -21.60
C PHE A 82 -5.01 43.82 -22.60
N GLU A 83 -4.10 43.00 -23.11
CA GLU A 83 -3.10 43.43 -24.10
C GLU A 83 -3.74 43.82 -25.43
N LYS A 84 -4.82 43.14 -25.86
CA LYS A 84 -5.54 43.46 -27.09
C LYS A 84 -6.44 44.71 -27.01
N GLN A 85 -6.69 45.23 -25.80
CA GLN A 85 -7.50 46.43 -25.58
C GLN A 85 -6.66 47.72 -25.45
N LYS A 86 -5.34 47.61 -25.37
CA LYS A 86 -4.40 48.73 -25.44
C LYS A 86 -3.95 48.98 -26.87
#